data_AF-A0A4D6KD39-F1
#
_entry.id   AF-A0A4D6KD39-F1
#
_cell.length_a   1.000
_cell.length_b   1.000
_cell.length_c   1.000
_cell.angle_alpha   90.00
_cell.angle_beta   90.00
_cell.angle_gamma   90.00
#
_symmetry.space_group_name_H-M   'P 1'
#
loop_
_entity.id
_entity.type
_entity.pdbx_description
1 polymer ?
#
loop_
_entity_poly.entity_id
_entity_poly.type
_entity_poly.pdbx_seq_one_letter_code
_entity_poly.pdbx_strand_id
1 'polypeptide(L)'
;MAEDAAEAGASGATGDAIETGIHSDGDGDGPDADEDANDAYDGLFGAFPYAFRSSDSVLFRTYVVVGGLAALATGLLFTLALVVLIGETIGGGGGQFSFVRAFFVFVGMLVVAPLIAPVLFVARRIRRGHADRRFAAVLAGLGYGFLGSLYLGALISAPATQQTLPSNPLLSAVVAGLYDLPRLAGLAPPLVVAGAMAVVARRW
;
A
#
# COMPACT_ATOMS: atom_id res chain seq x y z
N MET A 1 -64.02 -42.11 -29.16
CA MET A 1 -63.02 -41.50 -30.07
C MET A 1 -62.93 -40.04 -29.64
N ALA A 2 -61.70 -39.51 -29.51
CA ALA A 2 -61.28 -38.11 -29.27
C ALA A 2 -62.29 -36.97 -29.61
N GLU A 3 -62.26 -35.74 -29.08
CA GLU A 3 -61.47 -34.95 -28.09
C GLU A 3 -62.21 -33.57 -27.99
N ASP A 4 -62.09 -32.65 -27.02
CA ASP A 4 -61.49 -32.55 -25.66
C ASP A 4 -61.98 -31.22 -24.99
N ALA A 5 -61.44 -30.85 -23.82
CA ALA A 5 -61.39 -29.50 -23.21
C ALA A 5 -62.57 -29.04 -22.30
N ALA A 6 -62.19 -28.33 -21.23
CA ALA A 6 -63.01 -28.10 -20.03
C ALA A 6 -63.53 -26.67 -19.82
N GLU A 7 -64.64 -26.60 -19.09
CA GLU A 7 -65.18 -25.51 -18.25
C GLU A 7 -64.14 -24.91 -17.26
N ALA A 8 -64.34 -23.77 -16.56
CA ALA A 8 -65.29 -22.64 -16.66
C ALA A 8 -64.86 -21.52 -15.66
N GLY A 9 -65.56 -20.37 -15.70
CA GLY A 9 -65.97 -19.57 -14.52
C GLY A 9 -64.91 -18.71 -13.81
N ALA A 10 -64.93 -17.37 -13.78
CA ALA A 10 -65.96 -16.36 -13.47
C ALA A 10 -66.13 -16.02 -11.96
N SER A 11 -66.45 -14.74 -11.69
CA SER A 11 -66.66 -14.07 -10.38
C SER A 11 -65.38 -13.65 -9.61
N GLY A 12 -65.27 -12.46 -8.99
CA GLY A 12 -66.14 -11.27 -8.99
C GLY A 12 -66.05 -10.43 -7.69
N ALA A 13 -66.14 -9.08 -7.78
CA ALA A 13 -66.43 -8.10 -6.70
C ALA A 13 -65.38 -7.96 -5.54
N THR A 14 -65.22 -6.89 -4.73
CA THR A 14 -65.74 -5.48 -4.67
C THR A 14 -64.97 -4.68 -3.59
N GLY A 15 -64.79 -3.34 -3.77
CA GLY A 15 -64.49 -2.33 -2.72
C GLY A 15 -63.12 -2.40 -2.00
N ASP A 16 -62.70 -1.46 -1.15
CA ASP A 16 -62.96 0.00 -1.01
C ASP A 16 -61.86 0.60 -0.09
N ALA A 17 -61.64 1.92 -0.18
CA ALA A 17 -61.01 2.83 0.81
C ALA A 17 -59.70 2.50 1.58
N ILE A 18 -58.67 3.29 1.26
CA ILE A 18 -57.73 3.99 2.19
C ILE A 18 -56.83 3.15 3.12
N GLU A 19 -55.52 3.14 2.81
CA GLU A 19 -54.46 3.21 3.83
C GLU A 19 -53.38 4.23 3.43
N THR A 20 -53.00 5.09 4.37
CA THR A 20 -52.17 6.28 4.13
C THR A 20 -50.68 5.96 4.24
N GLY A 21 -50.05 5.61 3.13
CA GLY A 21 -48.59 5.45 3.03
C GLY A 21 -47.91 6.69 2.47
N ILE A 22 -47.56 7.66 3.32
CA ILE A 22 -46.66 8.77 2.92
C ILE A 22 -45.26 8.18 2.76
N HIS A 23 -44.86 7.89 1.52
CA HIS A 23 -43.44 7.87 1.17
C HIS A 23 -43.00 9.32 1.01
N SER A 24 -42.34 9.85 2.04
CA SER A 24 -41.56 11.07 1.89
C SER A 24 -40.37 10.72 1.00
N ASP A 25 -40.29 11.32 -0.19
CA ASP A 25 -39.06 11.35 -0.96
C ASP A 25 -37.98 12.00 -0.09
N GLY A 26 -37.04 11.18 0.37
CA GLY A 26 -35.93 11.63 1.19
C GLY A 26 -34.95 12.41 0.33
N ASP A 27 -34.73 13.68 0.68
CA ASP A 27 -33.71 14.53 0.06
C ASP A 27 -32.35 13.81 0.01
N GLY A 28 -31.68 13.89 -1.14
CA GLY A 28 -30.30 13.48 -1.27
C GLY A 28 -29.37 14.51 -0.65
N ASP A 29 -28.80 14.19 0.50
CA ASP A 29 -27.50 14.74 0.94
C ASP A 29 -26.74 13.62 1.68
N GLY A 30 -25.59 13.22 1.14
CA GLY A 30 -25.01 11.89 1.39
C GLY A 30 -23.87 11.84 2.42
N PRO A 31 -23.73 10.74 3.17
CA PRO A 31 -22.53 10.40 3.92
C PRO A 31 -21.75 9.18 3.35
N ASP A 32 -22.07 8.71 2.13
CA ASP A 32 -21.53 7.47 1.54
C ASP A 32 -19.98 7.44 1.46
N ALA A 33 -19.34 8.61 1.36
CA ALA A 33 -17.88 8.73 1.26
C ALA A 33 -17.13 8.38 2.56
N ASP A 34 -17.77 8.54 3.72
CA ASP A 34 -17.14 8.29 5.02
C ASP A 34 -17.18 6.79 5.39
N GLU A 35 -18.23 6.06 4.99
CA GLU A 35 -18.33 4.60 5.19
C GLU A 35 -17.35 3.82 4.30
N ASP A 36 -17.30 4.14 3.00
CA ASP A 36 -16.32 3.56 2.04
C ASP A 36 -14.87 3.78 2.50
N ALA A 37 -14.56 4.96 3.06
CA ALA A 37 -13.25 5.25 3.61
C ALA A 37 -12.95 4.38 4.84
N ASN A 38 -13.90 4.25 5.77
CA ASN A 38 -13.70 3.49 7.01
C ASN A 38 -13.48 1.99 6.73
N ASP A 39 -14.26 1.40 5.82
CA ASP A 39 -14.10 0.00 5.38
C ASP A 39 -12.76 -0.21 4.65
N ALA A 40 -12.30 0.77 3.87
CA ALA A 40 -10.99 0.73 3.23
C ALA A 40 -9.83 0.83 4.23
N TYR A 41 -9.97 1.63 5.29
CA TYR A 41 -8.99 1.75 6.38
C TYR A 41 -8.95 0.50 7.26
N ASP A 42 -10.11 -0.04 7.67
CA ASP A 42 -10.18 -1.25 8.50
C ASP A 42 -9.66 -2.49 7.73
N GLY A 43 -9.91 -2.53 6.41
CA GLY A 43 -9.33 -3.51 5.50
C GLY A 43 -7.79 -3.48 5.44
N LEU A 44 -7.16 -2.31 5.58
CA LEU A 44 -5.69 -2.17 5.57
C LEU A 44 -5.06 -2.71 6.87
N PHE A 45 -5.61 -2.37 8.03
CA PHE A 45 -5.10 -2.83 9.32
C PHE A 45 -5.44 -4.31 9.59
N GLY A 46 -6.61 -4.80 9.16
CA GLY A 46 -6.99 -6.21 9.23
C GLY A 46 -6.23 -7.15 8.29
N ALA A 47 -5.66 -6.64 7.19
CA ALA A 47 -4.91 -7.44 6.22
C ALA A 47 -3.58 -8.01 6.78
N PHE A 48 -2.87 -7.25 7.62
CA PHE A 48 -1.60 -7.67 8.24
C PHE A 48 -1.72 -8.93 9.11
N PRO A 49 -2.61 -8.98 10.14
CA PRO A 49 -2.77 -10.17 10.96
C PRO A 49 -3.33 -11.36 10.17
N TYR A 50 -4.22 -11.12 9.19
CA TYR A 50 -4.77 -12.19 8.35
C TYR A 50 -3.67 -12.85 7.50
N ALA A 51 -2.88 -12.07 6.74
CA ALA A 51 -1.82 -12.60 5.88
C ALA A 51 -0.69 -13.30 6.67
N PHE A 52 -0.43 -12.86 7.90
CA PHE A 52 0.53 -13.49 8.83
C PHE A 52 0.02 -14.85 9.36
N ARG A 53 -1.29 -14.99 9.55
CA ARG A 53 -1.97 -16.20 10.05
C ARG A 53 -2.10 -17.29 8.98
N SER A 54 -2.24 -16.90 7.71
CA SER A 54 -2.60 -17.80 6.59
C SER A 54 -1.43 -18.20 5.66
N SER A 55 -0.18 -17.84 5.99
CA SER A 55 0.99 -18.06 5.12
C SER A 55 1.93 -19.14 5.63
N ASP A 56 2.06 -20.25 4.88
CA ASP A 56 2.99 -21.37 5.18
C ASP A 56 4.48 -21.05 4.94
N SER A 57 4.82 -19.83 4.55
CA SER A 57 6.21 -19.40 4.32
C SER A 57 6.74 -18.61 5.51
N VAL A 58 7.67 -19.20 6.27
CA VAL A 58 8.38 -18.53 7.36
C VAL A 58 9.06 -17.25 6.88
N LEU A 59 9.57 -17.25 5.65
CA LEU A 59 10.27 -16.13 5.02
C LEU A 59 9.34 -14.93 4.73
N PHE A 60 8.09 -15.20 4.34
CA PHE A 60 7.06 -14.17 4.23
C PHE A 60 6.61 -13.70 5.62
N ARG A 61 6.46 -14.62 6.57
CA ARG A 61 6.04 -14.31 7.94
C ARG A 61 7.04 -13.40 8.66
N THR A 62 8.36 -13.62 8.52
CA THR A 62 9.38 -12.69 9.03
C THR A 62 9.38 -11.37 8.27
N TYR A 63 9.13 -11.39 6.96
CA TYR A 63 9.04 -10.17 6.16
C TYR A 63 7.87 -9.27 6.61
N VAL A 64 6.69 -9.83 6.90
CA VAL A 64 5.54 -9.03 7.37
C VAL A 64 5.88 -8.24 8.64
N VAL A 65 6.65 -8.82 9.57
CA VAL A 65 7.10 -8.12 10.79
C VAL A 65 8.15 -7.06 10.44
N VAL A 66 9.22 -7.44 9.73
CA VAL A 66 10.35 -6.54 9.44
C VAL A 66 9.95 -5.41 8.50
N GLY A 67 9.25 -5.73 7.42
CA GLY A 67 8.71 -4.77 6.45
C GLY A 67 7.58 -3.92 7.03
N GLY A 68 6.70 -4.48 7.87
CA GLY A 68 5.69 -3.70 8.60
C GLY A 68 6.33 -2.69 9.57
N LEU A 69 7.32 -3.13 10.35
CA LEU A 69 8.08 -2.27 11.25
C LEU A 69 8.87 -1.19 10.48
N ALA A 70 9.50 -1.56 9.36
CA ALA A 70 10.21 -0.62 8.49
C ALA A 70 9.25 0.40 7.86
N ALA A 71 8.07 -0.02 7.39
CA ALA A 71 7.05 0.89 6.84
C ALA A 71 6.55 1.87 7.90
N LEU A 72 6.30 1.39 9.14
CA LEU A 72 5.92 2.24 10.28
C LEU A 72 7.03 3.24 10.62
N ALA A 73 8.28 2.77 10.76
CA ALA A 73 9.42 3.62 11.07
C ALA A 73 9.67 4.67 9.96
N THR A 74 9.60 4.28 8.69
CA THR A 74 9.73 5.21 7.56
C THR A 74 8.58 6.20 7.51
N GLY A 75 7.33 5.76 7.68
CA GLY A 75 6.16 6.64 7.74
C GLY A 75 6.27 7.66 8.88
N LEU A 76 6.71 7.23 10.07
CA LEU A 76 6.96 8.11 11.21
C LEU A 76 8.08 9.12 10.92
N LEU A 77 9.19 8.69 10.31
CA LEU A 77 10.29 9.58 9.90
C LEU A 77 9.81 10.63 8.89
N PHE A 78 9.05 10.25 7.86
CA PHE A 78 8.46 11.20 6.91
C PHE A 78 7.48 12.16 7.60
N THR A 79 6.64 11.69 8.54
CA THR A 79 5.74 12.55 9.30
C THR A 79 6.50 13.57 10.17
N LEU A 80 7.52 13.14 10.91
CA LEU A 80 8.37 14.03 11.71
C LEU A 80 9.11 15.04 10.82
N ALA A 81 9.69 14.60 9.70
CA ALA A 81 10.36 15.48 8.76
C ALA A 81 9.39 16.48 8.10
N LEU A 82 8.14 16.10 7.84
CA LEU A 82 7.10 17.01 7.37
C LEU A 82 6.74 18.07 8.43
N VAL A 83 6.66 17.69 9.71
CA VAL A 83 6.46 18.63 10.83
C VAL A 83 7.63 19.63 10.94
N VAL A 84 8.88 19.15 10.84
CA VAL A 84 10.07 20.01 10.80
C VAL A 84 10.02 20.96 9.60
N LEU A 85 9.75 20.44 8.40
CA LEU A 85 9.63 21.22 7.17
C LEU A 85 8.53 22.30 7.26
N ILE A 86 7.41 22.01 7.94
CA ILE A 86 6.37 23.00 8.21
C ILE A 86 6.87 24.06 9.20
N GLY A 87 7.57 23.65 10.27
CA GLY A 87 8.15 24.56 11.27
C GLY A 87 9.20 25.53 10.70
N GLU A 88 10.12 25.03 9.86
CA GLU A 88 11.13 25.84 9.16
C GLU A 88 10.53 26.85 8.17
N THR A 89 9.27 26.68 7.78
CA THR A 89 8.61 27.49 6.75
C THR A 89 7.54 28.44 7.31
N ILE A 90 7.47 28.59 8.63
CA ILE A 90 6.70 29.64 9.31
C ILE A 90 7.40 30.99 9.10
N GLY A 91 7.20 31.59 7.93
CA GLY A 91 7.76 32.90 7.55
C GLY A 91 8.18 33.05 6.07
N GLY A 92 8.13 31.98 5.27
CA GLY A 92 8.54 31.98 3.86
C GLY A 92 7.40 32.24 2.86
N GLY A 93 7.67 33.00 1.79
CA GLY A 93 6.68 33.37 0.75
C GLY A 93 6.03 32.19 0.01
N GLY A 94 4.69 32.14 0.00
CA GLY A 94 3.86 30.94 -0.20
C GLY A 94 3.86 30.20 -1.55
N GLY A 95 4.77 30.50 -2.49
CA GLY A 95 4.86 29.81 -3.78
C GLY A 95 5.67 28.52 -3.74
N GLN A 96 6.98 28.63 -3.49
CA GLN A 96 7.91 27.48 -3.57
C GLN A 96 7.70 26.44 -2.46
N PHE A 97 7.31 26.88 -1.25
CA PHE A 97 7.11 25.97 -0.12
C PHE A 97 5.97 24.97 -0.33
N SER A 98 4.90 25.38 -1.03
CA SER A 98 3.78 24.51 -1.37
C SER A 98 4.21 23.37 -2.30
N PHE A 99 5.04 23.68 -3.31
CA PHE A 99 5.62 22.67 -4.20
C PHE A 99 6.57 21.72 -3.47
N VAL A 100 7.49 22.24 -2.65
CA VAL A 100 8.45 21.42 -1.87
C VAL A 100 7.73 20.48 -0.90
N ARG A 101 6.71 20.96 -0.18
CA ARG A 101 5.88 20.13 0.73
C ARG A 101 5.12 19.03 -0.03
N ALA A 102 4.47 19.36 -1.15
CA ALA A 102 3.75 18.38 -1.96
C ALA A 102 4.69 17.32 -2.56
N PHE A 103 5.85 17.73 -3.06
CA PHE A 103 6.89 16.82 -3.54
C PHE A 103 7.42 15.92 -2.42
N PHE A 104 7.61 16.45 -1.20
CA PHE A 104 8.04 15.66 -0.05
C PHE A 104 7.02 14.56 0.32
N VAL A 105 5.72 14.88 0.32
CA VAL A 105 4.64 13.90 0.53
C VAL A 105 4.62 12.85 -0.59
N PHE A 106 4.77 13.27 -1.85
CA PHE A 106 4.86 12.35 -2.99
C PHE A 106 6.05 11.39 -2.88
N VAL A 107 7.24 11.86 -2.51
CA VAL A 107 8.42 11.03 -2.28
C VAL A 107 8.21 10.09 -1.09
N GLY A 108 7.59 10.56 0.00
CA GLY A 108 7.22 9.70 1.12
C GLY A 108 6.29 8.55 0.70
N MET A 109 5.24 8.86 -0.05
CA MET A 109 4.33 7.84 -0.59
C MET A 109 5.04 6.89 -1.56
N LEU A 110 5.94 7.39 -2.41
CA LEU A 110 6.76 6.59 -3.34
C LEU A 110 7.69 5.60 -2.63
N VAL A 111 8.18 5.92 -1.43
CA VAL A 111 9.02 5.02 -0.60
C VAL A 111 8.18 4.07 0.24
N VAL A 112 7.07 4.53 0.81
CA VAL A 112 6.21 3.73 1.71
C VAL A 112 5.36 2.71 0.94
N ALA A 113 4.82 3.07 -0.23
CA ALA A 113 3.92 2.18 -0.97
C ALA A 113 4.59 0.85 -1.42
N PRO A 114 5.82 0.82 -1.99
CA PRO A 114 6.51 -0.44 -2.30
C PRO A 114 6.91 -1.26 -1.07
N LEU A 115 7.00 -0.63 0.10
CA LEU A 115 7.28 -1.28 1.39
C LEU A 115 6.06 -2.06 1.90
N ILE A 116 4.86 -1.52 1.71
CA ILE A 116 3.58 -2.15 2.12
C ILE A 116 3.06 -3.10 1.02
N ALA A 117 3.33 -2.83 -0.26
CA ALA A 117 2.78 -3.56 -1.39
C ALA A 117 2.97 -5.10 -1.34
N PRO A 118 4.15 -5.66 -0.97
CA PRO A 118 4.31 -7.11 -0.80
C PRO A 118 3.32 -7.75 0.17
N VAL A 119 2.97 -7.06 1.26
CA VAL A 119 2.03 -7.56 2.27
C VAL A 119 0.61 -7.52 1.73
N LEU A 120 0.21 -6.38 1.17
CA LEU A 120 -1.11 -6.17 0.55
C LEU A 120 -1.39 -7.16 -0.59
N PHE A 121 -0.40 -7.44 -1.45
CA PHE A 121 -0.59 -8.30 -2.61
C PHE A 121 -0.79 -9.78 -2.20
N VAL A 122 -0.06 -10.27 -1.18
CA VAL A 122 -0.31 -11.60 -0.63
C VAL A 122 -1.67 -11.67 0.08
N ALA A 123 -2.01 -10.67 0.90
CA ALA A 123 -3.33 -10.60 1.54
C ALA A 123 -4.48 -10.66 0.53
N ARG A 124 -4.39 -9.88 -0.56
CA ARG A 124 -5.38 -9.87 -1.66
C ARG A 124 -5.47 -11.21 -2.39
N ARG A 125 -4.34 -11.90 -2.58
CA ARG A 125 -4.30 -13.19 -3.29
C ARG A 125 -4.83 -14.35 -2.44
N ILE A 126 -4.60 -14.33 -1.13
CA ILE A 126 -5.19 -15.32 -0.20
C ILE A 126 -6.70 -15.13 -0.09
N ARG A 127 -7.21 -13.88 -0.03
CA ARG A 127 -8.65 -13.59 -0.14
C ARG A 127 -9.29 -14.10 -1.45
N ARG A 128 -8.50 -14.32 -2.52
CA ARG A 128 -8.93 -14.93 -3.79
C ARG A 128 -8.73 -16.46 -3.85
N GLY A 129 -8.40 -17.12 -2.74
CA GLY A 129 -8.25 -18.58 -2.65
C GLY A 129 -6.98 -19.18 -3.29
N HIS A 130 -6.06 -18.36 -3.81
CA HIS A 130 -4.89 -18.82 -4.57
C HIS A 130 -3.59 -18.72 -3.77
N ALA A 131 -3.53 -19.40 -2.63
CA ALA A 131 -2.34 -19.45 -1.77
C ALA A 131 -1.19 -20.23 -2.43
N ASP A 132 -0.15 -19.52 -2.90
CA ASP A 132 1.07 -20.11 -3.47
C ASP A 132 2.29 -19.72 -2.64
N ARG A 133 2.93 -20.73 -2.04
CA ARG A 133 4.13 -20.60 -1.19
C ARG A 133 5.34 -20.07 -1.97
N ARG A 134 5.47 -20.36 -3.26
CA ARG A 134 6.55 -19.85 -4.12
C ARG A 134 6.36 -18.37 -4.41
N PHE A 135 5.14 -17.96 -4.77
CA PHE A 135 4.80 -16.56 -4.97
C PHE A 135 5.04 -15.71 -3.71
N ALA A 136 4.58 -16.19 -2.54
CA ALA A 136 4.80 -15.51 -1.27
C ALA A 136 6.30 -15.39 -0.91
N ALA A 137 7.11 -16.41 -1.21
CA ALA A 137 8.56 -16.36 -1.00
C ALA A 137 9.27 -15.39 -1.96
N VAL A 138 8.90 -15.37 -3.24
CA VAL A 138 9.45 -14.42 -4.24
C VAL A 138 9.13 -12.98 -3.83
N LEU A 139 7.89 -12.70 -3.41
CA LEU A 139 7.49 -11.35 -3.06
C LEU A 139 8.08 -10.88 -1.72
N ALA A 140 8.29 -11.78 -0.75
CA ALA A 140 9.09 -11.51 0.44
C ALA A 140 10.57 -11.23 0.11
N GLY A 141 11.16 -12.01 -0.80
CA GLY A 141 12.53 -11.80 -1.28
C GLY A 141 12.73 -10.45 -1.97
N LEU A 142 11.77 -10.05 -2.82
CA LEU A 142 11.73 -8.70 -3.40
C LEU A 142 11.58 -7.63 -2.31
N GLY A 143 10.71 -7.86 -1.33
CA GLY A 143 10.53 -6.98 -0.16
C GLY A 143 11.84 -6.72 0.58
N TYR A 144 12.56 -7.78 0.96
CA TYR A 144 13.89 -7.66 1.57
C TYR A 144 14.91 -7.00 0.63
N GLY A 145 14.86 -7.31 -0.66
CA GLY A 145 15.66 -6.64 -1.69
C GLY A 145 15.41 -5.12 -1.73
N PHE A 146 14.16 -4.69 -1.52
CA PHE A 146 13.82 -3.26 -1.51
C PHE A 146 14.39 -2.57 -0.28
N LEU A 147 14.27 -3.15 0.93
CA LEU A 147 14.94 -2.62 2.13
C LEU A 147 16.46 -2.54 1.94
N GLY A 148 17.09 -3.59 1.39
CA GLY A 148 18.52 -3.59 1.08
C GLY A 148 18.90 -2.50 0.08
N SER A 149 18.07 -2.29 -0.94
CA SER A 149 18.29 -1.25 -1.95
C SER A 149 18.12 0.18 -1.42
N LEU A 150 17.18 0.41 -0.48
CA LEU A 150 17.05 1.68 0.24
C LEU A 150 18.30 1.95 1.09
N TYR A 151 18.82 0.93 1.78
CA TYR A 151 20.07 1.05 2.54
C TYR A 151 21.27 1.38 1.65
N LEU A 152 21.42 0.70 0.50
CA LEU A 152 22.46 1.02 -0.48
C LEU A 152 22.31 2.43 -1.06
N GLY A 153 21.08 2.87 -1.35
CA GLY A 153 20.80 4.22 -1.82
C GLY A 153 21.16 5.30 -0.80
N ALA A 154 20.82 5.08 0.48
CA ALA A 154 21.23 5.93 1.60
C ALA A 154 22.75 5.97 1.76
N LEU A 155 23.44 4.84 1.58
CA LEU A 155 24.90 4.76 1.65
C LEU A 155 25.59 5.55 0.52
N ILE A 156 25.12 5.41 -0.73
CA ILE A 156 25.66 6.16 -1.89
C ILE A 156 25.38 7.67 -1.79
N SER A 157 24.26 8.06 -1.19
CA SER A 157 23.89 9.48 -1.01
C SER A 157 24.47 10.14 0.25
N ALA A 158 25.19 9.38 1.09
CA ALA A 158 25.71 9.84 2.37
C ALA A 158 26.69 11.02 2.21
N PRO A 159 26.51 12.12 2.97
CA PRO A 159 27.42 13.27 2.93
C PRO A 159 28.79 12.90 3.51
N ALA A 160 29.86 13.48 2.97
CA ALA A 160 31.25 13.17 3.35
C ALA A 160 31.55 13.28 4.85
N THR A 161 30.83 14.13 5.58
CA THR A 161 30.94 14.27 7.05
C THR A 161 30.40 13.09 7.85
N GLN A 162 29.66 12.17 7.22
CA GLN A 162 29.07 10.97 7.84
C GLN A 162 29.65 9.67 7.24
N GLN A 163 30.57 9.78 6.26
CA GLN A 163 31.21 8.62 5.64
C GLN A 163 32.19 7.99 6.63
N THR A 164 32.00 6.71 6.92
CA THR A 164 32.88 5.91 7.78
C THR A 164 33.27 4.65 7.03
N LEU A 165 34.57 4.31 7.03
CA LEU A 165 35.07 3.11 6.37
C LEU A 165 35.13 1.95 7.37
N PRO A 166 34.64 0.75 7.01
CA PRO A 166 34.83 -0.45 7.82
C PRO A 166 36.31 -0.79 8.03
N SER A 167 36.65 -1.36 9.19
CA SER A 167 38.01 -1.82 9.51
C SER A 167 38.49 -3.00 8.65
N ASN A 168 37.58 -3.69 7.96
CA ASN A 168 37.89 -4.80 7.07
C ASN A 168 38.30 -4.28 5.68
N PRO A 169 39.47 -4.66 5.14
CA PRO A 169 40.02 -4.08 3.90
C PRO A 169 39.23 -4.42 2.63
N LEU A 170 38.46 -5.53 2.61
CA LEU A 170 37.60 -5.86 1.47
C LEU A 170 36.32 -5.01 1.49
N LEU A 171 35.73 -4.84 2.67
CA LEU A 171 34.54 -4.00 2.85
C LEU A 171 34.86 -2.51 2.67
N SER A 172 36.04 -2.05 3.10
CA SER A 172 36.44 -0.66 2.90
C SER A 172 36.59 -0.30 1.42
N ALA A 173 37.15 -1.18 0.58
CA ALA A 173 37.23 -0.98 -0.86
C ALA A 173 35.84 -0.90 -1.53
N VAL A 174 34.91 -1.77 -1.13
CA VAL A 174 33.52 -1.75 -1.63
C VAL A 174 32.80 -0.47 -1.20
N VAL A 175 32.87 -0.09 0.08
CA VAL A 175 32.22 1.11 0.61
C VAL A 175 32.81 2.39 0.03
N ALA A 176 34.14 2.46 -0.13
CA ALA A 176 34.80 3.59 -0.80
C ALA A 176 34.33 3.73 -2.27
N GLY A 177 34.22 2.62 -3.01
CA GLY A 177 33.64 2.64 -4.35
C GLY A 177 32.19 3.13 -4.37
N LEU A 178 31.37 2.78 -3.37
CA LEU A 178 30.00 3.27 -3.23
C LEU A 178 29.91 4.77 -2.89
N TYR A 179 30.87 5.31 -2.14
CA TYR A 179 30.94 6.74 -1.82
C TYR A 179 31.50 7.61 -2.98
N ASP A 180 32.24 7.02 -3.91
CA ASP A 180 32.76 7.70 -5.12
C ASP A 180 31.69 7.81 -6.23
N LEU A 181 30.58 7.07 -6.13
CA LEU A 181 29.46 7.19 -7.06
C LEU A 181 28.78 8.57 -6.94
N PRO A 182 28.31 9.16 -8.05
CA PRO A 182 27.54 10.39 -8.00
C PRO A 182 26.25 10.16 -7.21
N ARG A 183 25.91 11.06 -6.26
CA ARG A 183 24.82 10.86 -5.28
C ARG A 183 23.46 10.47 -5.91
N LEU A 184 23.18 10.92 -7.13
CA LEU A 184 21.96 10.56 -7.88
C LEU A 184 21.87 9.06 -8.19
N ALA A 185 23.00 8.35 -8.30
CA ALA A 185 23.04 6.90 -8.47
C ALA A 185 22.46 6.14 -7.27
N GLY A 186 22.37 6.78 -6.09
CA GLY A 186 21.68 6.21 -4.92
C GLY A 186 20.19 5.95 -5.14
N LEU A 187 19.55 6.59 -6.14
CA LEU A 187 18.17 6.30 -6.54
C LEU A 187 18.04 5.05 -7.42
N ALA A 188 19.12 4.61 -8.09
CA ALA A 188 19.03 3.49 -9.03
C ALA A 188 18.68 2.15 -8.35
N PRO A 189 19.30 1.74 -7.22
CA PRO A 189 18.93 0.49 -6.54
C PRO A 189 17.44 0.38 -6.16
N PRO A 190 16.81 1.34 -5.44
CA PRO A 190 15.40 1.22 -5.06
C PRO A 190 14.44 1.29 -6.25
N LEU A 191 14.75 2.07 -7.29
CA LEU A 191 13.94 2.13 -8.51
C LEU A 191 13.97 0.82 -9.29
N VAL A 192 15.13 0.15 -9.38
CA VAL A 192 15.24 -1.16 -10.04
C VAL A 192 14.42 -2.22 -9.30
N VAL A 193 14.49 -2.27 -7.96
CA VAL A 193 13.72 -3.26 -7.19
C VAL A 193 12.22 -2.96 -7.21
N ALA A 194 11.80 -1.69 -7.09
CA ALA A 194 10.39 -1.30 -7.24
C ALA A 194 9.85 -1.62 -8.64
N GLY A 195 10.65 -1.41 -9.70
CA GLY A 195 10.33 -1.84 -11.05
C GLY A 195 10.17 -3.35 -11.18
N ALA A 196 11.07 -4.14 -10.59
CA ALA A 196 10.98 -5.60 -10.56
C ALA A 196 9.73 -6.09 -9.82
N MET A 197 9.38 -5.47 -8.68
CA MET A 197 8.11 -5.72 -7.98
C MET A 197 6.91 -5.45 -8.88
N ALA A 198 6.87 -4.30 -9.55
CA ALA A 198 5.77 -3.92 -10.44
C ALA A 198 5.63 -4.88 -11.63
N VAL A 199 6.73 -5.38 -12.20
CA VAL A 199 6.70 -6.39 -13.27
C VAL A 199 6.18 -7.73 -12.76
N VAL A 200 6.63 -8.20 -11.59
CA VAL A 200 6.12 -9.45 -10.99
C VAL A 200 4.64 -9.33 -10.65
N ALA A 201 4.21 -8.19 -10.08
CA ALA A 201 2.82 -7.90 -9.74
C ALA A 201 1.88 -7.71 -10.95
N ARG A 202 2.42 -7.48 -12.17
CA ARG A 202 1.64 -7.45 -13.42
C ARG A 202 1.61 -8.77 -14.17
N ARG A 203 2.54 -9.68 -13.88
CA ARG A 203 2.71 -10.97 -14.57
C ARG A 203 1.97 -12.13 -13.89
N TRP A 204 1.40 -11.89 -12.71
CA TRP A 204 0.74 -12.86 -11.82
C TRP A 204 -0.57 -12.30 -11.26
#